data_AF-A0A816TKB5-F1
#
_entry.id   AF-A0A816TKB5-F1
#
_cell.length_a   1.000
_cell.length_b   1.000
_cell.length_c   1.000
_cell.angle_alpha   90.00
_cell.angle_beta   90.00
_cell.angle_gamma   90.00
#
_symmetry.space_group_name_H-M   'P 1'
#
loop_
_entity.id
_entity.type
_entity.pdbx_description
1 polymer ?
#
loop_
_entity_poly.entity_id
_entity_poly.type
_entity_poly.pdbx_seq_one_letter_code
_entity_poly.pdbx_strand_id
1 'polypeptide(L)'
;MYDELRLSVILRMTVTNGIGKLINYFHSVDKYTHFIAYTYYSRTKYLVDEVFKPSKKLTLPKPDAFASHMIVLVNWGINATALLRLPPNDTYTEAIDYVLQKYVGL
;
A
#
# COMPACT_ATOMS: atom_id res chain seq x y z
N MET A 1 9.43 11.87 1.48
CA MET A 1 8.25 11.48 0.67
C MET A 1 7.30 10.55 1.42
N TYR A 2 7.75 9.52 2.14
CA TYR A 2 6.83 8.66 2.93
C TYR A 2 6.23 9.35 4.17
N ASP A 3 6.93 10.31 4.77
CA ASP A 3 6.48 10.97 6.01
C ASP A 3 5.29 11.91 5.81
N GLU A 4 5.22 12.59 4.66
CA GLU A 4 4.09 13.48 4.30
C GLU A 4 2.80 12.67 4.14
N LEU A 5 2.88 11.50 3.48
CA LEU A 5 1.73 10.61 3.35
C LEU A 5 1.30 10.07 4.71
N ARG A 6 2.24 9.61 5.54
CA ARG A 6 1.94 9.13 6.91
C ARG A 6 1.26 10.22 7.74
N LEU A 7 1.78 11.44 7.70
CA LEU A 7 1.19 12.60 8.39
C LEU A 7 -0.22 12.90 7.87
N SER A 8 -0.43 12.89 6.54
CA SER A 8 -1.74 13.13 5.94
C SER A 8 -2.80 12.09 6.37
N VAL A 9 -2.37 10.84 6.58
CA VAL A 9 -3.23 9.75 7.08
C VAL A 9 -3.58 9.97 8.55
N ILE A 10 -2.59 10.30 9.39
CA ILE A 10 -2.80 10.62 10.81
C ILE A 10 -3.77 11.81 10.97
N LEU A 11 -3.60 12.83 10.14
CA LEU A 11 -4.46 14.02 10.10
C LEU A 11 -5.82 13.78 9.40
N ARG A 12 -6.10 12.55 8.96
CA ARG A 12 -7.35 12.16 8.27
C ARG A 12 -7.65 13.00 7.02
N MET A 13 -6.61 13.50 6.36
CA MET A 13 -6.71 14.26 5.11
C MET A 13 -6.97 13.37 3.89
N THR A 14 -6.73 12.06 4.03
CA THR A 14 -6.92 11.06 2.97
C THR A 14 -8.05 10.10 3.34
N VAL A 15 -8.88 9.76 2.35
CA VAL A 15 -9.92 8.74 2.50
C VAL A 15 -9.27 7.36 2.41
N THR A 16 -9.44 6.53 3.44
CA THR A 16 -8.90 5.16 3.47
C THR A 16 -9.95 4.15 3.01
N ASN A 17 -9.61 3.38 1.97
CA ASN A 17 -10.46 2.34 1.38
C ASN A 17 -9.68 1.03 1.23
N GLY A 18 -10.40 -0.10 1.12
CA GLY A 18 -9.81 -1.43 0.97
C GLY A 18 -8.79 -1.76 2.07
N ILE A 19 -7.61 -2.27 1.68
CA ILE A 19 -6.48 -2.56 2.57
C ILE A 19 -6.03 -1.34 3.40
N GLY A 20 -6.20 -0.12 2.89
CA GLY A 20 -5.83 1.11 3.61
C GLY A 20 -6.63 1.32 4.90
N LYS A 21 -7.78 0.64 5.07
CA LYS A 21 -8.54 0.66 6.33
C LYS A 21 -7.80 -0.01 7.48
N LEU A 22 -6.81 -0.86 7.22
CA LEU A 22 -6.00 -1.50 8.27
C LEU A 22 -5.22 -0.48 9.11
N ILE A 23 -4.97 0.73 8.60
CA ILE A 23 -4.36 1.80 9.39
C ILE A 23 -5.24 2.18 10.60
N ASN A 24 -6.55 2.00 10.49
CA ASN A 24 -7.50 2.23 11.57
C ASN A 24 -7.84 0.95 12.35
N TYR A 25 -7.00 -0.09 12.27
CA TYR A 25 -7.19 -1.31 13.05
C TYR A 25 -7.13 -0.99 14.55
N PHE A 26 -8.20 -1.31 15.26
CA PHE A 26 -8.46 -0.81 16.62
C PHE A 26 -8.07 -1.78 17.74
N HIS A 27 -7.61 -2.98 17.40
CA HIS A 27 -7.13 -3.93 18.39
C HIS A 27 -5.61 -3.82 18.59
N SER A 28 -5.15 -4.28 19.76
CA SER A 28 -3.73 -4.32 20.08
C SER A 28 -2.96 -5.20 19.09
N VAL A 29 -1.85 -4.65 18.59
CA VAL A 29 -0.83 -5.40 17.85
C VAL A 29 0.26 -5.78 18.86
N ASP A 30 0.47 -7.06 19.07
CA ASP A 30 1.50 -7.61 19.94
C ASP A 30 2.14 -8.84 19.29
N LYS A 31 3.00 -9.57 20.02
CA LYS A 31 3.72 -10.74 19.51
C LYS A 31 2.85 -11.89 18.99
N TYR A 32 1.55 -11.89 19.29
CA TYR A 32 0.59 -12.90 18.80
C TYR A 32 -0.26 -12.38 17.62
N THR A 33 -0.01 -11.17 17.14
CA THR A 33 -0.70 -10.60 15.97
C THR A 33 0.20 -10.63 14.76
N HIS A 34 -0.19 -11.38 13.74
CA HIS A 34 0.57 -11.53 12.50
C HIS A 34 -0.18 -10.93 11.33
N PHE A 35 0.57 -10.23 10.48
CA PHE A 35 0.08 -9.66 9.23
C PHE A 35 0.75 -10.40 8.08
N ILE A 36 -0.03 -11.15 7.31
CA ILE A 36 0.45 -11.79 6.09
C ILE A 36 -0.07 -10.96 4.92
N ALA A 37 0.84 -10.27 4.25
CA ALA A 37 0.53 -9.43 3.10
C ALA A 37 0.87 -10.16 1.79
N TYR A 38 -0.03 -10.04 0.82
CA TYR A 38 0.17 -10.51 -0.54
C TYR A 38 -0.14 -9.36 -1.50
N THR A 39 0.79 -9.13 -2.42
CA THR A 39 0.70 -8.10 -3.44
C THR A 39 0.97 -8.71 -4.79
N TYR A 40 0.04 -8.54 -5.71
CA TYR A 40 0.19 -8.97 -7.10
C TYR A 40 -0.10 -7.80 -8.03
N TYR A 41 0.83 -7.50 -8.93
CA TYR A 41 0.65 -6.50 -9.97
C TYR A 41 0.27 -7.19 -11.28
N SER A 42 -0.89 -6.83 -11.83
CA SER A 42 -1.41 -7.41 -13.06
C SER A 42 -1.10 -6.55 -14.28
N ARG A 43 -1.17 -5.23 -14.14
CA ARG A 43 -1.06 -4.30 -15.27
C ARG A 43 -0.48 -2.97 -14.85
N THR A 44 0.46 -2.48 -15.65
CA THR A 44 0.93 -1.09 -15.57
C THR A 44 0.38 -0.32 -16.76
N LYS A 45 -0.18 0.87 -16.52
CA LYS A 45 -0.63 1.78 -17.57
C LYS A 45 0.05 3.13 -17.39
N TYR A 46 0.74 3.57 -18.44
CA TYR A 46 1.21 4.95 -18.56
C TYR A 46 0.02 5.82 -19.01
N LEU A 47 -0.18 6.95 -18.34
CA LEU A 47 -1.29 7.88 -18.63
C LEU A 47 -0.89 9.03 -19.55
N VAL A 48 0.39 9.11 -19.91
CA VAL A 48 0.92 10.13 -20.80
C VAL A 48 1.64 9.42 -21.94
N ASP A 49 1.00 9.37 -23.12
CA ASP A 49 1.56 8.74 -24.33
C ASP A 49 2.75 9.52 -24.92
N GLU A 50 2.92 10.78 -24.51
CA GLU A 50 3.75 11.76 -25.23
C GLU A 50 5.07 12.16 -24.54
N VAL A 51 5.43 11.61 -23.37
CA VAL A 51 6.69 11.98 -22.68
C VAL A 51 7.95 11.56 -23.46
N PHE A 52 7.82 10.69 -24.47
CA PHE A 52 8.92 10.25 -25.33
C PHE A 52 8.86 10.71 -26.80
N LYS A 53 7.97 11.65 -27.16
CA LYS A 53 8.00 12.32 -28.48
C LYS A 53 8.32 13.81 -28.30
N PRO A 54 9.56 14.27 -28.56
CA PRO A 54 10.01 15.62 -28.25
C PRO A 54 9.44 16.74 -29.16
N SER A 55 8.23 16.62 -29.71
CA SER A 55 7.76 17.59 -30.72
C SER A 55 6.26 17.88 -30.80
N LYS A 56 5.41 17.35 -29.92
CA LYS A 56 4.02 17.81 -29.84
C LYS A 56 3.81 18.62 -28.57
N LYS A 57 3.36 19.87 -28.75
CA LYS A 57 2.80 20.68 -27.67
C LYS A 57 1.62 19.90 -27.09
N LEU A 58 1.85 19.15 -26.01
CA LEU A 58 0.76 18.64 -25.19
C LEU A 58 -0.10 19.84 -24.81
N THR A 59 -1.32 19.88 -25.32
CA THR A 59 -2.33 20.76 -24.75
C THR A 59 -2.81 20.04 -23.50
N LEU A 60 -2.02 20.16 -22.42
CA LEU A 60 -2.40 19.60 -21.13
C LEU A 60 -3.75 20.21 -20.74
N PRO A 61 -4.75 19.40 -20.35
CA PRO A 61 -5.98 19.94 -19.77
C PRO A 61 -5.59 20.89 -18.65
N LYS A 62 -6.21 22.09 -18.62
CA LYS A 62 -5.97 23.09 -17.57
C LYS A 62 -6.04 22.36 -16.22
N PRO A 63 -4.95 22.30 -15.44
CA PRO A 63 -5.00 21.64 -14.15
C PRO A 63 -6.07 22.34 -13.32
N ASP A 64 -6.85 21.57 -12.55
CA ASP A 64 -7.58 22.15 -11.42
C ASP A 64 -6.61 23.05 -10.66
N ALA A 65 -7.02 24.28 -10.36
CA ALA A 65 -6.14 25.37 -9.91
C ALA A 65 -5.35 25.06 -8.61
N PHE A 66 -5.58 23.91 -7.98
CA PHE A 66 -5.01 23.47 -6.71
C PHE A 66 -4.17 22.19 -6.80
N ALA A 67 -4.07 21.55 -7.97
CA ALA A 67 -3.27 20.33 -8.11
C ALA A 67 -1.78 20.64 -8.19
N SER A 68 -0.97 20.09 -7.28
CA SER A 68 0.49 20.26 -7.25
C SER A 68 1.26 19.17 -8.01
N HIS A 69 0.61 18.06 -8.36
CA HIS A 69 1.24 16.89 -8.97
C HIS A 69 0.35 16.29 -10.08
N MET A 70 0.98 15.62 -11.06
CA MET A 70 0.31 14.91 -12.15
C MET A 70 0.62 13.41 -12.07
N ILE A 71 -0.39 12.55 -12.22
CA ILE A 71 -0.22 11.09 -12.25
C ILE A 71 0.23 10.67 -13.65
N VAL A 72 1.44 10.13 -13.76
CA VAL A 72 2.03 9.70 -15.04
C VAL A 72 1.84 8.20 -15.32
N LEU A 73 1.66 7.41 -14.27
CA LEU A 73 1.58 5.95 -14.34
C LEU A 73 0.69 5.41 -13.23
N VAL A 74 -0.05 4.35 -13.54
CA VAL A 74 -0.87 3.62 -12.58
C VAL A 74 -0.57 2.12 -12.68
N ASN A 75 -0.26 1.52 -11.54
CA ASN A 75 -0.15 0.08 -11.38
C ASN A 75 -1.46 -0.49 -10.84
N TRP A 76 -1.99 -1.48 -11.54
CA TRP A 76 -3.20 -2.22 -11.19
C TRP A 76 -2.82 -3.60 -10.69
N GLY A 77 -3.53 -4.05 -9.67
CA GLY A 77 -3.20 -5.29 -8.98
C GLY A 77 -4.17 -5.61 -7.87
N ILE A 78 -3.83 -6.66 -7.13
CA ILE A 78 -4.53 -7.09 -5.92
C ILE A 78 -3.57 -6.95 -4.76
N ASN A 79 -4.02 -6.25 -3.71
CA ASN A 79 -3.39 -6.24 -2.41
C ASN A 79 -4.34 -6.90 -1.43
N ALA A 80 -3.88 -7.96 -0.78
CA ALA A 80 -4.61 -8.68 0.26
C ALA A 80 -3.75 -8.75 1.53
N THR A 81 -4.39 -8.65 2.68
CA THR A 81 -3.72 -8.84 3.96
C THR A 81 -4.61 -9.69 4.86
N ALA A 82 -4.06 -10.80 5.33
CA ALA A 82 -4.66 -11.60 6.36
C ALA A 82 -4.10 -11.15 7.71
N LEU A 83 -5.00 -10.82 8.63
CA LEU A 83 -4.66 -10.58 10.03
C LEU A 83 -4.96 -11.84 10.82
N LEU A 84 -3.95 -12.39 11.49
CA LEU A 84 -4.06 -13.59 12.29
C LEU A 84 -3.76 -13.24 13.75
N ARG A 85 -4.62 -13.73 14.65
CA ARG A 85 -4.38 -13.67 16.09
C ARG A 85 -4.09 -15.08 16.58
N LEU A 86 -2.84 -15.32 16.96
CA LEU A 86 -2.43 -16.61 17.50
C LEU A 86 -2.89 -16.74 18.96
N PRO A 87 -3.12 -17.99 19.44
CA PRO A 87 -3.30 -18.23 20.85
C PRO A 87 -2.07 -17.74 21.64
N PRO A 88 -2.25 -17.20 22.86
CA PRO A 88 -1.15 -16.70 23.67
C PRO A 88 -0.29 -17.86 24.21
N ASN A 89 0.55 -18.42 23.35
CA ASN A 89 1.48 -19.49 23.63
C ASN A 89 2.79 -19.23 22.89
N ASP A 90 3.83 -18.96 23.66
CA ASP A 90 5.13 -18.55 23.15
C ASP A 90 5.78 -19.62 22.28
N THR A 91 5.70 -20.89 22.69
CA THR A 91 6.28 -22.01 21.94
C THR A 91 5.62 -22.18 20.57
N TYR A 92 4.29 -22.07 20.48
CA TYR A 92 3.61 -22.15 19.18
C TYR A 92 3.86 -20.93 18.31
N THR A 93 3.93 -19.75 18.92
CA THR A 93 4.20 -18.50 18.20
C THR A 93 5.59 -18.51 17.58
N GLU A 94 6.61 -18.89 18.37
CA GLU A 94 7.99 -19.04 17.89
C GLU A 94 8.12 -20.08 16.77
N ALA A 95 7.39 -21.20 16.87
CA ALA A 95 7.38 -22.22 15.83
C ALA A 95 6.75 -21.69 14.53
N ILE A 96 5.65 -20.94 14.62
CA ILE A 96 5.00 -20.31 13.47
C ILE A 96 5.90 -19.25 12.86
N ASP A 97 6.53 -18.40 13.67
CA ASP A 97 7.49 -17.39 13.23
C ASP A 97 8.66 -18.02 12.47
N TYR A 98 9.23 -19.11 13.00
CA TYR A 98 10.29 -19.85 12.33
C TYR A 98 9.85 -20.38 10.96
N VAL A 99 8.63 -20.93 10.86
CA VAL A 99 8.09 -21.44 9.59
C VAL A 99 7.84 -20.29 8.61
N LEU A 100 7.26 -19.17 9.06
CA LEU A 100 7.03 -18.00 8.22
C LEU A 100 8.34 -17.41 7.70
N GLN A 101 9.36 -17.27 8.55
CA GLN A 101 10.71 -16.85 8.12
C GLN A 101 11.29 -17.80 7.08
N LYS A 102 11.22 -19.10 7.34
CA LYS A 102 11.88 -20.10 6.50
C LYS A 102 11.25 -20.27 5.12
N TYR A 103 9.92 -20.21 5.03
CA TYR A 103 9.19 -20.53 3.79
C TYR A 103 8.59 -19.32 3.08
N VAL A 104 8.32 -18.24 3.81
CA VAL A 104 7.69 -17.03 3.27
C VAL A 104 8.68 -15.85 3.23
N GLY A 105 9.78 -15.91 3.99
CA GLY A 105 10.78 -14.84 4.07
C GLY A 105 10.30 -13.63 4.89
N LEU A 106 9.34 -13.86 5.80
CA LEU A 106 8.79 -12.86 6.73
C LEU A 106 9.52 -12.90 8.07
#